data_AF-A2FCY9-F1
#
_entry.id   AF-A2FCY9-F1
#
_cell.length_a   1.000
_cell.length_b   1.000
_cell.length_c   1.000
_cell.angle_alpha   90.00
_cell.angle_beta   90.00
_cell.angle_gamma   90.00
#
_symmetry.space_group_name_H-M   'P 1'
#
loop_
_entity.id
_entity.type
_entity.pdbx_description
1 polymer ?
#
loop_
_entity_poly.entity_id
_entity_poly.type
_entity_poly.pdbx_seq_one_letter_code
_entity_poly.pdbx_strand_id
1 'polypeptide(L)'
;MSLHHAFLTLKYCYLYINKSWSGSSYPHLSLHIIVLQFLKDFDNKNPLKIEAVNLTSHLSMEAVQKTLELVRARDPDQKEFIQAVTEVLTSLVPILEKEPKYVKLLPALVEPERVIMFRVPWVNDKGEMMVNRGFRVQFNSAIGPYKGGCRFRGNVNLSILKFLGFEQVFKNSLTTLPMGGGKGGSDFDPAGKSDGEVMRFCQSFMLELSRHIGGNTDVPAGDIGVGAREIGYMFGQYKRIKNVFEGVLTGKGIPYGGSLIRPEATGYGLVYFVTEMLRARGEEIKGKRAMVSGSGNVSQYCCQKLMQLGAIPVSVSDSHGAILFKDGMTKEHLDAVMHIKNVARTELKKIAELFPHLKGYEYIDGKSIWACEIPCELGLPCATQNEIFPEHVPVMVKNGVKLVAEGANMPSTNETIELYMKENIYYGPGKAANAGGVSVSGLEMTQNSVRLAWSSEKVDKKLKEIMHAIFEAAHEASEQYGVPLYQGANLAGFKRVAEAMLAYGCC
;
A
#
# COMPACT_ATOMS: atom_id res chain seq x y z
N MET A 1 -8.47 -38.80 -42.97
CA MET A 1 -7.48 -37.73 -42.66
C MET A 1 -6.82 -38.08 -41.34
N SER A 2 -5.49 -38.19 -41.28
CA SER A 2 -4.80 -38.37 -40.00
C SER A 2 -5.00 -37.12 -39.12
N LEU A 3 -5.02 -37.27 -37.79
CA LEU A 3 -5.12 -36.14 -36.86
C LEU A 3 -4.05 -35.05 -37.15
N HIS A 4 -2.89 -35.48 -37.62
CA HIS A 4 -1.80 -34.61 -38.06
C HIS A 4 -2.19 -33.71 -39.25
N HIS A 5 -2.97 -34.22 -40.20
CA HIS A 5 -3.48 -33.44 -41.33
C HIS A 5 -4.52 -32.40 -40.87
N ALA A 6 -5.44 -32.77 -39.97
CA ALA A 6 -6.43 -31.81 -39.45
C ALA A 6 -5.76 -30.64 -38.71
N PHE A 7 -4.70 -30.93 -37.94
CA PHE A 7 -3.91 -29.91 -37.24
C PHE A 7 -3.09 -29.03 -38.20
N LEU A 8 -2.44 -29.60 -39.22
CA LEU A 8 -1.74 -28.84 -40.25
C LEU A 8 -2.69 -27.91 -41.02
N THR A 9 -3.92 -28.37 -41.31
CA THR A 9 -4.96 -27.54 -41.92
C THR A 9 -5.37 -26.39 -41.01
N LEU A 10 -5.60 -26.63 -39.71
CA LEU A 10 -5.91 -25.57 -38.74
C LEU A 10 -4.75 -24.57 -38.57
N LYS A 11 -3.50 -25.03 -38.55
CA LYS A 11 -2.30 -24.18 -38.50
C LYS A 11 -2.16 -23.34 -39.77
N TYR A 12 -2.45 -23.89 -40.94
CA TYR A 12 -2.47 -23.16 -42.20
C TYR A 12 -3.59 -22.12 -42.25
N CYS A 13 -4.79 -22.46 -41.76
CA CYS A 13 -5.89 -21.52 -41.64
C CYS A 13 -5.55 -20.37 -40.68
N TYR A 14 -4.92 -20.67 -39.54
CA TYR A 14 -4.43 -19.67 -38.58
C TYR A 14 -3.42 -18.70 -39.20
N LEU A 15 -2.40 -19.22 -39.89
CA LEU A 15 -1.37 -18.42 -40.55
C LEU A 15 -1.93 -17.60 -41.71
N TYR A 16 -2.90 -18.15 -42.46
CA TYR A 16 -3.57 -17.46 -43.56
C TYR A 16 -4.46 -16.33 -43.05
N ILE A 17 -5.27 -16.57 -41.99
CA ILE A 17 -6.14 -15.55 -41.38
C ILE A 17 -5.31 -14.39 -40.79
N ASN A 18 -4.19 -14.68 -40.12
CA ASN A 18 -3.29 -13.64 -39.58
C ASN A 18 -2.57 -12.83 -40.68
N LYS A 19 -2.29 -13.44 -41.84
CA LYS A 19 -1.56 -12.77 -42.93
C LYS A 19 -2.47 -11.98 -43.87
N SER A 20 -3.76 -12.31 -43.94
CA SER A 20 -4.71 -11.68 -44.86
C SER A 20 -5.51 -10.52 -44.26
N TRP A 21 -5.45 -10.29 -42.93
CA TRP A 21 -6.30 -9.30 -42.24
C TRP A 21 -5.49 -8.47 -41.23
N SER A 22 -4.60 -7.61 -41.71
CA SER A 22 -3.83 -6.65 -40.90
C SER A 22 -4.56 -5.31 -40.67
N GLY A 23 -5.91 -5.30 -40.66
CA GLY A 23 -6.65 -4.05 -40.92
C GLY A 23 -7.94 -3.76 -40.15
N SER A 24 -8.41 -4.54 -39.17
CA SER A 24 -9.65 -4.16 -38.45
C SER A 24 -9.78 -4.65 -37.01
N SER A 25 -10.32 -3.76 -36.20
CA SER A 25 -10.59 -3.84 -34.76
C SER A 25 -11.65 -4.89 -34.38
N TYR A 26 -11.34 -5.68 -33.32
CA TYR A 26 -12.26 -6.40 -32.42
C TYR A 26 -12.76 -7.85 -32.66
N PRO A 27 -12.75 -8.52 -33.83
CA PRO A 27 -13.22 -9.92 -33.91
C PRO A 27 -12.15 -10.99 -33.60
N HIS A 28 -10.87 -10.60 -33.47
CA HIS A 28 -9.75 -11.54 -33.34
C HIS A 28 -9.73 -12.34 -32.02
N LEU A 29 -10.25 -11.79 -30.93
CA LEU A 29 -10.21 -12.45 -29.61
C LEU A 29 -11.23 -13.59 -29.51
N SER A 30 -12.42 -13.43 -30.11
CA SER A 30 -13.54 -14.38 -30.00
C SER A 30 -13.27 -15.68 -30.74
N LEU A 31 -12.72 -15.60 -31.96
CA LEU A 31 -12.37 -16.79 -32.75
C LEU A 31 -11.19 -17.56 -32.11
N HIS A 32 -10.27 -16.83 -31.48
CA HIS A 32 -9.12 -17.40 -30.76
C HIS A 32 -9.53 -18.21 -29.53
N ILE A 33 -10.45 -17.67 -28.73
CA ILE A 33 -10.96 -18.33 -27.52
C ILE A 33 -11.67 -19.65 -27.88
N ILE A 34 -12.39 -19.68 -29.01
CA ILE A 34 -13.07 -20.89 -29.52
C ILE A 34 -12.05 -21.98 -29.87
N VAL A 35 -10.95 -21.63 -30.54
CA VAL A 35 -9.88 -22.59 -30.90
C VAL A 35 -9.18 -23.12 -29.65
N LEU A 36 -8.95 -22.29 -28.64
CA LEU A 36 -8.30 -22.69 -27.38
C LEU A 36 -9.20 -23.57 -26.50
N GLN A 37 -10.51 -23.31 -26.48
CA GLN A 37 -11.48 -24.18 -25.79
C GLN A 37 -11.46 -25.58 -26.42
N PHE A 38 -11.44 -25.65 -27.75
CA PHE A 38 -11.38 -26.91 -28.51
C PHE A 38 -10.07 -27.69 -28.27
N LEU A 39 -8.95 -27.00 -28.06
CA LEU A 39 -7.65 -27.62 -27.75
C LEU A 39 -7.53 -28.08 -26.29
N LYS A 40 -8.24 -27.45 -25.35
CA LYS A 40 -8.29 -27.87 -23.94
C LYS A 40 -9.09 -29.15 -23.71
N ASP A 41 -10.09 -29.41 -24.56
CA ASP A 41 -11.00 -30.55 -24.43
C ASP A 41 -10.41 -31.87 -25.00
N PHE A 42 -9.19 -31.86 -25.57
CA PHE A 42 -8.52 -33.05 -26.12
C PHE A 42 -7.49 -33.66 -25.12
N ASP A 43 -7.61 -34.97 -24.88
CA ASP A 43 -7.19 -35.76 -23.70
C ASP A 43 -5.67 -35.87 -23.32
N ASN A 44 -5.46 -36.38 -22.09
CA ASN A 44 -4.42 -36.24 -21.07
C ASN A 44 -2.99 -36.76 -21.29
N LYS A 45 -2.49 -37.01 -22.49
CA LYS A 45 -1.10 -37.50 -22.65
C LYS A 45 -0.42 -36.96 -23.89
N ASN A 46 0.15 -35.74 -23.87
CA ASN A 46 1.25 -35.32 -24.77
C ASN A 46 1.70 -33.84 -24.61
N PRO A 47 2.88 -33.45 -25.18
CA PRO A 47 3.53 -32.12 -25.12
C PRO A 47 2.72 -30.89 -25.58
N LEU A 48 1.47 -31.07 -26.00
CA LEU A 48 0.54 -30.00 -26.39
C LEU A 48 0.18 -29.07 -25.21
N LYS A 49 0.28 -29.55 -23.97
CA LYS A 49 0.08 -28.72 -22.77
C LYS A 49 1.17 -27.65 -22.62
N ILE A 50 2.41 -27.95 -23.04
CA ILE A 50 3.53 -27.01 -22.98
C ILE A 50 3.35 -25.90 -24.02
N GLU A 51 2.93 -26.24 -25.25
CA GLU A 51 2.66 -25.25 -26.30
C GLU A 51 1.45 -24.36 -25.97
N ALA A 52 0.37 -24.92 -25.41
CA ALA A 52 -0.80 -24.14 -24.98
C ALA A 52 -0.48 -23.20 -23.81
N VAL A 53 0.32 -23.65 -22.82
CA VAL A 53 0.80 -22.81 -21.71
C VAL A 53 1.69 -21.67 -22.23
N ASN A 54 2.59 -21.97 -23.17
CA ASN A 54 3.45 -20.95 -23.81
C ASN A 54 2.64 -19.94 -24.65
N LEU A 55 1.56 -20.34 -25.30
CA LEU A 55 0.67 -19.43 -26.03
C LEU A 55 -0.12 -18.52 -25.07
N THR A 56 -0.63 -19.03 -23.94
CA THR A 56 -1.35 -18.22 -22.95
C THR A 56 -0.45 -17.24 -22.18
N SER A 57 0.81 -17.61 -21.93
CA SER A 57 1.79 -16.71 -21.31
C SER A 57 2.17 -15.56 -22.24
N HIS A 58 2.39 -15.86 -23.53
CA HIS A 58 2.60 -14.83 -24.54
C HIS A 58 1.43 -13.84 -24.64
N LEU A 59 0.18 -14.32 -24.63
CA LEU A 59 -1.00 -13.45 -24.70
C LEU A 59 -1.19 -12.57 -23.47
N SER A 60 -0.90 -13.10 -22.27
CA SER A 60 -1.02 -12.33 -21.02
C SER A 60 0.02 -11.23 -20.94
N MET A 61 1.27 -11.55 -21.29
CA MET A 61 2.35 -10.57 -21.39
C MET A 61 2.10 -9.53 -22.48
N GLU A 62 1.59 -9.92 -23.64
CA GLU A 62 1.24 -9.00 -24.72
C GLU A 62 0.14 -8.02 -24.27
N ALA A 63 -0.90 -8.51 -23.57
CA ALA A 63 -1.96 -7.64 -23.07
C ALA A 63 -1.47 -6.67 -21.98
N VAL A 64 -0.58 -7.12 -21.10
CA VAL A 64 0.10 -6.24 -20.13
C VAL A 64 0.89 -5.17 -20.87
N GLN A 65 1.74 -5.55 -21.82
CA GLN A 65 2.58 -4.62 -22.57
C GLN A 65 1.75 -3.61 -23.35
N LYS A 66 0.69 -4.04 -24.02
CA LYS A 66 -0.25 -3.17 -24.73
C LYS A 66 -0.95 -2.18 -23.79
N THR A 67 -1.30 -2.62 -22.58
CA THR A 67 -1.88 -1.74 -21.55
C THR A 67 -0.85 -0.71 -21.07
N LEU A 68 0.40 -1.11 -20.87
CA LEU A 68 1.48 -0.19 -20.49
C LEU A 68 1.78 0.84 -21.60
N GLU A 69 1.75 0.43 -22.86
CA GLU A 69 1.87 1.34 -24.00
C GLU A 69 0.73 2.34 -24.05
N LEU A 70 -0.51 1.90 -23.79
CA LEU A 70 -1.66 2.80 -23.68
C LEU A 70 -1.48 3.84 -22.57
N VAL A 71 -1.02 3.41 -21.39
CA VAL A 71 -0.75 4.32 -20.26
C VAL A 71 0.34 5.32 -20.59
N ARG A 72 1.47 4.87 -21.17
CA ARG A 72 2.57 5.76 -21.58
C ARG A 72 2.15 6.76 -22.67
N ALA A 73 1.26 6.34 -23.57
CA ALA A 73 0.75 7.22 -24.62
C ALA A 73 -0.20 8.30 -24.07
N ARG A 74 -1.02 7.98 -23.06
CA ARG A 74 -1.96 8.93 -22.43
C ARG A 74 -1.29 9.85 -21.41
N ASP A 75 -0.36 9.32 -20.63
CA ASP A 75 0.24 10.00 -19.48
C ASP A 75 1.80 10.01 -19.53
N PRO A 76 2.43 10.47 -20.63
CA PRO A 76 3.88 10.30 -20.86
C PRO A 76 4.77 10.88 -19.76
N ASP A 77 4.32 11.95 -19.09
CA ASP A 77 5.09 12.64 -18.05
C ASP A 77 4.83 12.13 -16.62
N GLN A 78 3.94 11.14 -16.44
CA GLN A 78 3.57 10.64 -15.11
C GLN A 78 4.44 9.46 -14.69
N LYS A 79 5.72 9.73 -14.44
CA LYS A 79 6.76 8.72 -14.16
C LYS A 79 6.41 7.82 -12.97
N GLU A 80 6.00 8.42 -11.85
CA GLU A 80 5.62 7.68 -10.64
C GLU A 80 4.41 6.76 -10.90
N PHE A 81 3.43 7.24 -11.67
CA PHE A 81 2.25 6.46 -12.02
C PHE A 81 2.61 5.30 -12.97
N ILE A 82 3.37 5.57 -14.03
CA ILE A 82 3.82 4.55 -14.99
C ILE A 82 4.62 3.46 -14.29
N GLN A 83 5.49 3.83 -13.34
CA GLN A 83 6.27 2.88 -12.55
C GLN A 83 5.34 1.92 -11.79
N ALA A 84 4.40 2.44 -11.01
CA ALA A 84 3.51 1.61 -10.20
C ALA A 84 2.59 0.71 -11.05
N VAL A 85 2.08 1.22 -12.17
CA VAL A 85 1.30 0.40 -13.11
C VAL A 85 2.17 -0.72 -13.70
N THR A 86 3.41 -0.42 -14.08
CA THR A 86 4.35 -1.42 -14.61
C THR A 86 4.62 -2.52 -13.59
N GLU A 87 4.93 -2.15 -12.35
CA GLU A 87 5.21 -3.10 -11.27
C GLU A 87 4.00 -4.00 -10.97
N VAL A 88 2.81 -3.41 -10.81
CA VAL A 88 1.59 -4.18 -10.53
C VAL A 88 1.24 -5.08 -11.70
N LEU A 89 1.09 -4.55 -12.92
CA LEU A 89 0.64 -5.36 -14.06
C LEU A 89 1.58 -6.52 -14.36
N THR A 90 2.90 -6.30 -14.25
CA THR A 90 3.89 -7.38 -14.41
C THR A 90 3.70 -8.46 -13.34
N SER A 91 3.39 -8.07 -12.10
CA SER A 91 3.13 -9.03 -11.03
C SER A 91 1.83 -9.83 -11.21
N LEU A 92 0.88 -9.36 -12.04
CA LEU A 92 -0.40 -10.03 -12.30
C LEU A 92 -0.32 -11.11 -13.38
N VAL A 93 0.80 -11.25 -14.10
CA VAL A 93 0.92 -12.21 -15.20
C VAL A 93 0.50 -13.64 -14.80
N PRO A 94 0.89 -14.19 -13.63
CA PRO A 94 0.48 -15.54 -13.25
C PRO A 94 -1.04 -15.72 -13.07
N ILE A 95 -1.76 -14.71 -12.60
CA ILE A 95 -3.23 -14.79 -12.49
C ILE A 95 -3.90 -14.59 -13.85
N LEU A 96 -3.35 -13.75 -14.72
CA LEU A 96 -3.88 -13.54 -16.07
C LEU A 96 -3.75 -14.80 -16.94
N GLU A 97 -2.66 -15.56 -16.77
CA GLU A 97 -2.45 -16.83 -17.47
C GLU A 97 -3.43 -17.91 -17.02
N LYS A 98 -3.63 -18.07 -15.70
CA LYS A 98 -4.55 -19.08 -15.15
C LYS A 98 -6.01 -18.69 -15.30
N GLU A 99 -6.32 -17.40 -15.24
CA GLU A 99 -7.67 -16.84 -15.34
C GLU A 99 -7.78 -15.76 -16.44
N PRO A 100 -7.74 -16.13 -17.74
CA PRO A 100 -7.71 -15.18 -18.86
C PRO A 100 -8.92 -14.23 -18.94
N LYS A 101 -10.01 -14.54 -18.22
CA LYS A 101 -11.20 -13.68 -18.10
C LYS A 101 -10.86 -12.27 -17.57
N TYR A 102 -9.75 -12.11 -16.86
CA TYR A 102 -9.32 -10.84 -16.30
C TYR A 102 -8.55 -9.94 -17.27
N VAL A 103 -8.00 -10.50 -18.36
CA VAL A 103 -7.18 -9.74 -19.33
C VAL A 103 -7.95 -8.54 -19.91
N LYS A 104 -9.24 -8.71 -20.15
CA LYS A 104 -10.11 -7.65 -20.69
C LYS A 104 -10.32 -6.46 -19.74
N LEU A 105 -9.98 -6.59 -18.45
CA LEU A 105 -10.14 -5.54 -17.45
C LEU A 105 -8.94 -4.60 -17.37
N LEU A 106 -7.77 -5.01 -17.86
CA LEU A 106 -6.52 -4.26 -17.66
C LEU A 106 -6.62 -2.77 -18.07
N PRO A 107 -7.21 -2.41 -19.23
CA PRO A 107 -7.34 -1.01 -19.61
C PRO A 107 -8.23 -0.19 -18.65
N ALA A 108 -9.29 -0.79 -18.11
CA ALA A 108 -10.18 -0.14 -17.15
C ALA A 108 -9.54 -0.06 -15.75
N LEU A 109 -8.75 -1.07 -15.38
CA LEU A 109 -8.07 -1.13 -14.08
C LEU A 109 -7.06 0.02 -13.89
N VAL A 110 -6.40 0.44 -14.96
CA VAL A 110 -5.34 1.46 -14.91
C VAL A 110 -5.85 2.89 -15.17
N GLU A 111 -7.10 3.06 -15.55
CA GLU A 111 -7.69 4.38 -15.75
C GLU A 111 -8.51 4.75 -14.50
N PRO A 112 -8.20 5.86 -13.79
CA PRO A 112 -9.02 6.28 -12.67
C PRO A 112 -10.46 6.54 -13.11
N GLU A 113 -11.44 6.07 -12.35
CA GLU A 113 -12.87 6.34 -12.62
C GLU A 113 -13.15 7.86 -12.70
N ARG A 114 -12.48 8.66 -11.85
CA ARG A 114 -12.58 10.11 -11.89
C ARG A 114 -11.36 10.82 -11.31
N VAL A 115 -10.93 11.90 -11.95
CA VAL A 115 -9.90 12.82 -11.44
C VAL A 115 -10.47 14.23 -11.37
N ILE A 116 -10.31 14.87 -10.21
CA ILE A 116 -10.80 16.22 -9.95
C ILE A 116 -9.58 17.08 -9.59
N MET A 117 -9.34 18.12 -10.38
CA MET A 117 -8.26 19.08 -10.17
C MET A 117 -8.85 20.47 -10.07
N PHE A 118 -8.50 21.21 -9.02
CA PHE A 118 -9.15 22.48 -8.70
C PHE A 118 -8.19 23.50 -8.10
N ARG A 119 -8.55 24.78 -8.20
CA ARG A 119 -7.81 25.89 -7.60
C ARG A 119 -8.20 26.08 -6.15
N VAL A 120 -7.23 26.34 -5.27
CA VAL A 120 -7.43 26.59 -3.84
C VAL A 120 -6.86 27.97 -3.47
N PRO A 121 -7.67 29.04 -3.57
CA PRO A 121 -7.24 30.37 -3.16
C PRO A 121 -7.39 30.57 -1.64
N TRP A 122 -6.43 31.19 -0.98
CA TRP A 122 -6.49 31.48 0.46
C TRP A 122 -5.67 32.73 0.78
N VAL A 123 -5.77 33.25 2.01
CA VAL A 123 -5.07 34.45 2.46
C VAL A 123 -4.11 34.10 3.58
N ASN A 124 -2.84 34.49 3.46
CA ASN A 124 -1.83 34.24 4.48
C ASN A 124 -1.94 35.20 5.68
N ASP A 125 -1.12 35.06 6.71
CA ASP A 125 -1.22 35.92 7.90
C ASP A 125 -0.86 37.39 7.63
N LYS A 126 -0.21 37.70 6.50
CA LYS A 126 0.11 39.06 6.06
C LYS A 126 -1.01 39.70 5.22
N GLY A 127 -2.12 39.00 4.98
CA GLY A 127 -3.19 39.47 4.12
C GLY A 127 -2.92 39.28 2.63
N GLU A 128 -1.87 38.55 2.25
CA GLU A 128 -1.52 38.30 0.85
C GLU A 128 -2.34 37.12 0.31
N MET A 129 -2.80 37.26 -0.94
CA MET A 129 -3.52 36.19 -1.64
C MET A 129 -2.53 35.12 -2.11
N MET A 130 -2.80 33.89 -1.72
CA MET A 130 -2.06 32.69 -2.08
C MET A 130 -2.94 31.78 -2.94
N VAL A 131 -2.33 31.02 -3.85
CA VAL A 131 -3.04 30.07 -4.70
C VAL A 131 -2.27 28.76 -4.76
N ASN A 132 -2.97 27.67 -4.49
CA ASN A 132 -2.45 26.30 -4.59
C ASN A 132 -3.35 25.46 -5.49
N ARG A 133 -2.83 24.32 -5.95
CA ARG A 133 -3.60 23.33 -6.71
C ARG A 133 -4.07 22.22 -5.77
N GLY A 134 -5.36 21.91 -5.82
CA GLY A 134 -6.00 20.80 -5.13
C GLY A 134 -6.33 19.66 -6.09
N PHE A 135 -6.32 18.43 -5.56
CA PHE A 135 -6.56 17.21 -6.33
C PHE A 135 -7.39 16.20 -5.52
N ARG A 136 -8.25 15.46 -6.22
CA ARG A 136 -8.84 14.21 -5.75
C ARG A 136 -8.94 13.20 -6.90
N VAL A 137 -8.18 12.12 -6.80
CA VAL A 137 -8.19 10.95 -7.68
C VAL A 137 -9.08 9.88 -7.02
N GLN A 138 -10.22 9.63 -7.62
CA GLN A 138 -11.17 8.59 -7.25
C GLN A 138 -10.93 7.42 -8.20
N PHE A 139 -10.06 6.49 -7.78
CA PHE A 139 -9.43 5.57 -8.70
C PHE A 139 -10.35 4.41 -9.06
N ASN A 140 -10.87 3.70 -8.04
CA ASN A 140 -11.74 2.55 -8.26
C ASN A 140 -12.74 2.42 -7.10
N SER A 141 -14.02 2.20 -7.41
CA SER A 141 -15.11 2.05 -6.43
C SER A 141 -15.71 0.64 -6.43
N ALA A 142 -15.09 -0.33 -7.10
CA ALA A 142 -15.71 -1.64 -7.35
C ALA A 142 -16.08 -2.39 -6.06
N ILE A 143 -15.32 -2.19 -4.98
CA ILE A 143 -15.52 -2.88 -3.70
C ILE A 143 -16.01 -1.95 -2.57
N GLY A 144 -16.42 -0.72 -2.88
CA GLY A 144 -16.94 0.23 -1.90
C GLY A 144 -16.57 1.69 -2.21
N PRO A 145 -16.91 2.64 -1.29
CA PRO A 145 -16.57 4.06 -1.46
C PRO A 145 -15.07 4.26 -1.69
N TYR A 146 -14.69 5.29 -2.47
CA TYR A 146 -13.28 5.62 -2.65
C TYR A 146 -12.64 5.90 -1.28
N LYS A 147 -11.49 5.29 -1.03
CA LYS A 147 -10.79 5.47 0.25
C LYS A 147 -9.32 5.74 0.02
N GLY A 148 -8.86 6.86 0.60
CA GLY A 148 -7.43 7.12 0.78
C GLY A 148 -7.13 8.57 1.14
N GLY A 149 -5.94 8.77 1.70
CA GLY A 149 -5.54 10.03 2.34
C GLY A 149 -5.40 11.24 1.41
N CYS A 150 -5.33 12.41 2.03
CA CYS A 150 -4.95 13.67 1.41
C CYS A 150 -3.51 14.03 1.82
N ARG A 151 -2.64 14.38 0.86
CA ARG A 151 -1.24 14.78 1.10
C ARG A 151 -1.03 16.27 0.82
N PHE A 152 -0.42 17.00 1.75
CA PHE A 152 -0.03 18.41 1.58
C PHE A 152 1.49 18.55 1.62
N ARG A 153 2.10 18.68 0.43
CA ARG A 153 3.54 18.90 0.25
C ARG A 153 3.80 19.67 -1.04
N GLY A 154 4.83 20.52 -1.04
CA GLY A 154 5.19 21.38 -2.18
C GLY A 154 5.44 20.65 -3.50
N ASN A 155 5.78 19.36 -3.48
CA ASN A 155 6.04 18.56 -4.68
C ASN A 155 4.85 17.72 -5.16
N VAL A 156 3.67 17.81 -4.51
CA VAL A 156 2.49 17.03 -4.91
C VAL A 156 2.04 17.41 -6.32
N ASN A 157 1.85 16.41 -7.17
CA ASN A 157 1.33 16.54 -8.53
C ASN A 157 0.37 15.37 -8.86
N LEU A 158 -0.23 15.40 -10.06
CA LEU A 158 -1.19 14.38 -10.47
C LEU A 158 -0.55 12.98 -10.60
N SER A 159 0.68 12.88 -11.11
CA SER A 159 1.42 11.61 -11.24
C SER A 159 1.54 10.90 -9.89
N ILE A 160 2.01 11.62 -8.88
CA ILE A 160 2.18 11.11 -7.51
C ILE A 160 0.83 10.64 -6.94
N LEU A 161 -0.25 11.39 -7.17
CA LEU A 161 -1.56 11.04 -6.62
C LEU A 161 -2.24 9.88 -7.37
N LYS A 162 -2.03 9.74 -8.68
CA LYS A 162 -2.46 8.56 -9.44
C LYS A 162 -1.70 7.31 -9.00
N PHE A 163 -0.38 7.41 -8.85
CA PHE A 163 0.45 6.35 -8.26
C PHE A 163 -0.12 5.88 -6.91
N LEU A 164 -0.26 6.80 -5.95
CA LEU A 164 -0.71 6.46 -4.61
C LEU A 164 -2.16 5.95 -4.63
N GLY A 165 -3.03 6.51 -5.48
CA GLY A 165 -4.41 6.09 -5.63
C GLY A 165 -4.55 4.67 -6.19
N PHE A 166 -3.73 4.32 -7.17
CA PHE A 166 -3.68 3.01 -7.79
C PHE A 166 -3.26 1.91 -6.79
N GLU A 167 -2.15 2.11 -6.08
CA GLU A 167 -1.72 1.19 -5.01
C GLU A 167 -2.77 1.07 -3.89
N GLN A 168 -3.48 2.16 -3.60
CA GLN A 168 -4.52 2.17 -2.57
C GLN A 168 -5.71 1.25 -2.92
N VAL A 169 -6.00 1.01 -4.20
CA VAL A 169 -7.04 0.06 -4.65
C VAL A 169 -6.75 -1.33 -4.10
N PHE A 170 -5.55 -1.86 -4.37
CA PHE A 170 -5.16 -3.22 -3.99
C PHE A 170 -4.92 -3.34 -2.49
N LYS A 171 -4.31 -2.32 -1.87
CA LYS A 171 -4.12 -2.27 -0.43
C LYS A 171 -5.45 -2.31 0.33
N ASN A 172 -6.45 -1.56 -0.12
CA ASN A 172 -7.77 -1.56 0.50
C ASN A 172 -8.51 -2.88 0.28
N SER A 173 -8.39 -3.44 -0.94
CA SER A 173 -8.94 -4.74 -1.29
C SER A 173 -8.49 -5.86 -0.34
N LEU A 174 -7.19 -5.89 -0.01
CA LEU A 174 -6.60 -6.86 0.91
C LEU A 174 -7.21 -6.83 2.32
N THR A 175 -7.69 -5.68 2.78
CA THR A 175 -8.23 -5.55 4.16
C THR A 175 -9.50 -6.36 4.42
N THR A 176 -10.11 -6.98 3.39
CA THR A 176 -11.43 -7.63 3.42
C THR A 176 -12.61 -6.68 3.65
N LEU A 177 -12.36 -5.42 4.02
CA LEU A 177 -13.40 -4.41 4.20
C LEU A 177 -13.88 -3.83 2.85
N PRO A 178 -15.10 -3.26 2.81
CA PRO A 178 -15.69 -2.70 1.59
C PRO A 178 -15.17 -1.28 1.32
N MET A 179 -13.94 -1.17 0.81
CA MET A 179 -13.28 0.11 0.55
C MET A 179 -12.67 0.10 -0.85
N GLY A 180 -13.13 0.99 -1.74
CA GLY A 180 -12.48 1.28 -3.01
C GLY A 180 -11.15 2.04 -2.82
N GLY A 181 -10.47 2.43 -3.90
CA GLY A 181 -9.20 3.14 -3.84
C GLY A 181 -9.30 4.60 -4.31
N GLY A 182 -8.62 5.49 -3.61
CA GLY A 182 -8.47 6.89 -4.03
C GLY A 182 -7.33 7.61 -3.33
N LYS A 183 -6.99 8.80 -3.80
CA LYS A 183 -6.01 9.68 -3.15
C LYS A 183 -6.30 11.14 -3.46
N GLY A 184 -5.88 12.05 -2.60
CA GLY A 184 -6.00 13.48 -2.87
C GLY A 184 -4.85 14.26 -2.27
N GLY A 185 -4.91 15.56 -2.39
CA GLY A 185 -3.88 16.42 -1.82
C GLY A 185 -3.79 17.77 -2.48
N SER A 186 -2.71 18.47 -2.15
CA SER A 186 -2.38 19.77 -2.71
C SER A 186 -0.87 19.99 -2.67
N ASP A 187 -0.40 20.82 -3.59
CA ASP A 187 0.96 21.40 -3.58
C ASP A 187 1.19 22.42 -2.45
N PHE A 188 0.20 22.62 -1.56
CA PHE A 188 0.36 23.38 -0.32
C PHE A 188 1.35 22.71 0.62
N ASP A 189 2.32 23.47 1.13
CA ASP A 189 3.25 23.02 2.17
C ASP A 189 2.90 23.63 3.54
N PRO A 190 2.46 22.81 4.51
CA PRO A 190 2.16 23.28 5.86
C PRO A 190 3.42 23.64 6.67
N ALA A 191 4.62 23.30 6.19
CA ALA A 191 5.86 23.70 6.87
C ALA A 191 5.99 25.23 6.92
N GLY A 192 6.32 25.73 8.12
CA GLY A 192 6.45 27.16 8.40
C GLY A 192 5.14 27.95 8.39
N LYS A 193 3.98 27.29 8.31
CA LYS A 193 2.66 27.95 8.35
C LYS A 193 2.10 28.00 9.76
N SER A 194 1.40 29.08 10.08
CA SER A 194 0.66 29.17 11.34
C SER A 194 -0.56 28.25 11.35
N ASP A 195 -1.11 27.98 12.53
CA ASP A 195 -2.37 27.24 12.66
C ASP A 195 -3.52 27.94 11.92
N GLY A 196 -3.51 29.27 11.90
CA GLY A 196 -4.52 30.08 11.19
C GLY A 196 -4.42 29.93 9.67
N GLU A 197 -3.20 29.95 9.12
CA GLU A 197 -2.95 29.73 7.70
C GLU A 197 -3.39 28.34 7.24
N VAL A 198 -3.00 27.30 8.00
CA VAL A 198 -3.40 25.92 7.71
C VAL A 198 -4.91 25.75 7.80
N MET A 199 -5.57 26.37 8.78
CA MET A 199 -7.03 26.36 8.90
C MET A 199 -7.70 27.01 7.69
N ARG A 200 -7.29 28.22 7.29
CA ARG A 200 -7.85 28.93 6.13
C ARG A 200 -7.64 28.15 4.83
N PHE A 201 -6.46 27.54 4.66
CA PHE A 201 -6.20 26.64 3.55
C PHE A 201 -7.13 25.43 3.55
N CYS A 202 -7.25 24.70 4.66
CA CYS A 202 -8.13 23.53 4.77
C CYS A 202 -9.59 23.88 4.50
N GLN A 203 -10.04 25.04 4.98
CA GLN A 203 -11.40 25.53 4.72
C GLN A 203 -11.62 25.83 3.24
N SER A 204 -10.68 26.51 2.58
CA SER A 204 -10.74 26.79 1.14
C SER A 204 -10.70 25.51 0.31
N PHE A 205 -9.82 24.57 0.66
CA PHE A 205 -9.73 23.26 0.03
C PHE A 205 -11.06 22.50 0.11
N MET A 206 -11.74 22.54 1.27
CA MET A 206 -13.02 21.87 1.46
C MET A 206 -14.22 22.55 0.82
N LEU A 207 -14.14 23.84 0.46
CA LEU A 207 -15.22 24.50 -0.30
C LEU A 207 -15.47 23.77 -1.62
N GLU A 208 -14.40 23.36 -2.31
CA GLU A 208 -14.55 22.59 -3.55
C GLU A 208 -14.64 21.08 -3.28
N LEU A 209 -13.75 20.51 -2.45
CA LEU A 209 -13.71 19.05 -2.26
C LEU A 209 -15.02 18.48 -1.67
N SER A 210 -15.74 19.23 -0.84
CA SER A 210 -16.97 18.75 -0.19
C SER A 210 -18.07 18.34 -1.18
N ARG A 211 -18.04 18.82 -2.42
CA ARG A 211 -19.01 18.48 -3.47
C ARG A 211 -18.83 17.07 -4.02
N HIS A 212 -17.64 16.49 -3.79
CA HIS A 212 -17.18 15.27 -4.44
C HIS A 212 -16.98 14.11 -3.47
N ILE A 213 -17.17 14.36 -2.17
CA ILE A 213 -16.97 13.39 -1.09
C ILE A 213 -18.25 13.20 -0.27
N GLY A 214 -18.32 12.11 0.48
CA GLY A 214 -19.48 11.74 1.30
C GLY A 214 -19.28 10.36 1.94
N GLY A 215 -20.00 10.06 3.03
CA GLY A 215 -19.80 8.83 3.80
C GLY A 215 -19.94 7.53 3.00
N ASN A 216 -20.70 7.56 1.90
CA ASN A 216 -20.93 6.41 0.99
C ASN A 216 -20.37 6.65 -0.42
N THR A 217 -19.56 7.68 -0.63
CA THR A 217 -19.03 8.03 -1.96
C THR A 217 -17.51 8.02 -1.96
N ASP A 218 -16.91 8.88 -1.15
CA ASP A 218 -15.46 9.03 -1.02
C ASP A 218 -15.15 9.49 0.40
N VAL A 219 -14.30 8.74 1.10
CA VAL A 219 -13.94 8.97 2.49
C VAL A 219 -12.43 9.24 2.60
N PRO A 220 -11.98 10.50 2.48
CA PRO A 220 -10.56 10.83 2.64
C PRO A 220 -10.02 10.58 4.06
N ALA A 221 -8.71 10.73 4.21
CA ALA A 221 -8.01 10.56 5.49
C ALA A 221 -6.76 11.47 5.54
N GLY A 222 -6.02 11.41 6.64
CA GLY A 222 -4.68 12.01 6.72
C GLY A 222 -3.64 11.26 5.87
N ASP A 223 -2.60 11.99 5.47
CA ASP A 223 -1.36 11.50 4.87
C ASP A 223 -0.24 12.52 5.23
N ILE A 224 0.89 12.49 4.53
CA ILE A 224 2.00 13.44 4.77
C ILE A 224 1.48 14.89 4.65
N GLY A 225 1.70 15.69 5.70
CA GLY A 225 1.22 17.08 5.77
C GLY A 225 -0.25 17.24 6.19
N VAL A 226 -0.97 16.15 6.43
CA VAL A 226 -2.39 16.14 6.86
C VAL A 226 -2.53 15.23 8.08
N GLY A 227 -2.37 15.80 9.27
CA GLY A 227 -2.56 15.15 10.55
C GLY A 227 -3.96 15.36 11.12
N ALA A 228 -4.11 15.09 12.42
CA ALA A 228 -5.38 15.26 13.14
C ALA A 228 -5.87 16.73 13.13
N ARG A 229 -4.94 17.70 13.13
CA ARG A 229 -5.25 19.13 13.03
C ARG A 229 -5.96 19.46 11.72
N GLU A 230 -5.36 19.09 10.59
CA GLU A 230 -5.91 19.33 9.26
C GLU A 230 -7.23 18.58 9.07
N ILE A 231 -7.31 17.32 9.53
CA ILE A 231 -8.56 16.53 9.49
C ILE A 231 -9.65 17.23 10.29
N GLY A 232 -9.34 17.78 11.47
CA GLY A 232 -10.29 18.56 12.27
C GLY A 232 -10.81 19.80 11.51
N TYR A 233 -9.93 20.58 10.90
CA TYR A 233 -10.31 21.76 10.11
C TYR A 233 -11.15 21.39 8.88
N MET A 234 -10.75 20.35 8.13
CA MET A 234 -11.49 19.88 6.96
C MET A 234 -12.86 19.31 7.35
N PHE A 235 -12.93 18.51 8.42
CA PHE A 235 -14.19 17.93 8.91
C PHE A 235 -15.14 19.03 9.41
N GLY A 236 -14.63 20.01 10.15
CA GLY A 236 -15.40 21.16 10.60
C GLY A 236 -15.99 21.95 9.44
N GLN A 237 -15.19 22.20 8.40
CA GLN A 237 -15.66 22.90 7.21
C GLN A 237 -16.68 22.09 6.40
N TYR A 238 -16.45 20.78 6.22
CA TYR A 238 -17.41 19.90 5.56
C TYR A 238 -18.76 19.93 6.27
N LYS A 239 -18.75 19.74 7.61
CA LYS A 239 -19.97 19.79 8.43
C LYS A 239 -20.70 21.12 8.27
N ARG A 240 -19.97 22.24 8.24
CA ARG A 240 -20.55 23.59 8.05
C ARG A 240 -21.22 23.75 6.69
N ILE A 241 -20.61 23.26 5.62
CA ILE A 241 -21.13 23.39 4.24
C ILE A 241 -22.33 22.46 4.02
N LYS A 242 -22.19 21.19 4.41
CA LYS A 242 -23.17 20.13 4.13
C LYS A 242 -24.29 20.04 5.16
N ASN A 243 -24.13 20.70 6.30
CA ASN A 243 -25.05 20.64 7.43
C ASN A 243 -25.37 19.19 7.87
N VAL A 244 -24.34 18.33 7.92
CA VAL A 244 -24.47 16.92 8.29
C VAL A 244 -23.25 16.46 9.09
N PHE A 245 -23.49 15.62 10.10
CA PHE A 245 -22.45 14.92 10.85
C PHE A 245 -22.43 13.45 10.41
N GLU A 246 -21.44 13.07 9.62
CA GLU A 246 -21.29 11.70 9.07
C GLU A 246 -19.81 11.29 8.96
N GLY A 247 -19.56 10.01 8.68
CA GLY A 247 -18.22 9.44 8.54
C GLY A 247 -17.50 9.80 7.22
N VAL A 248 -17.44 11.08 6.86
CA VAL A 248 -16.84 11.57 5.60
C VAL A 248 -15.30 11.58 5.59
N LEU A 249 -14.68 11.62 6.77
CA LEU A 249 -13.22 11.57 6.93
C LEU A 249 -12.85 10.56 8.01
N THR A 250 -11.74 9.84 7.83
CA THR A 250 -11.13 9.01 8.88
C THR A 250 -9.87 9.65 9.45
N GLY A 251 -9.45 9.20 10.64
CA GLY A 251 -8.40 9.86 11.41
C GLY A 251 -8.91 11.09 12.15
N LYS A 252 -10.21 11.12 12.48
CA LYS A 252 -10.80 12.14 13.34
C LYS A 252 -10.28 11.97 14.77
N GLY A 253 -10.35 13.04 15.55
CA GLY A 253 -10.13 12.99 16.99
C GLY A 253 -11.28 12.27 17.70
N ILE A 254 -10.95 11.63 18.83
CA ILE A 254 -11.90 10.82 19.62
C ILE A 254 -13.20 11.58 19.97
N PRO A 255 -13.17 12.86 20.41
CA PRO A 255 -14.40 13.57 20.79
C PRO A 255 -15.39 13.82 19.64
N TYR A 256 -14.97 13.63 18.38
CA TYR A 256 -15.78 13.93 17.21
C TYR A 256 -15.78 12.77 16.19
N GLY A 257 -15.78 11.54 16.69
CA GLY A 257 -16.02 10.32 15.89
C GLY A 257 -14.77 9.61 15.40
N GLY A 258 -13.60 9.90 15.99
CA GLY A 258 -12.38 9.11 15.78
C GLY A 258 -12.46 7.73 16.40
N SER A 259 -11.60 6.81 15.94
CA SER A 259 -11.44 5.47 16.52
C SER A 259 -10.24 5.41 17.47
N LEU A 260 -10.40 4.70 18.58
CA LEU A 260 -9.25 4.23 19.38
C LEU A 260 -8.37 3.31 18.52
N ILE A 261 -7.12 3.08 18.96
CA ILE A 261 -6.08 2.31 18.23
C ILE A 261 -5.61 2.98 16.93
N ARG A 262 -6.18 4.11 16.48
CA ARG A 262 -5.77 4.77 15.23
C ARG A 262 -4.27 5.14 15.21
N PRO A 263 -3.68 5.75 16.25
CA PRO A 263 -2.23 5.97 16.30
C PRO A 263 -1.42 4.67 16.20
N GLU A 264 -1.85 3.64 16.93
CA GLU A 264 -1.16 2.35 17.04
C GLU A 264 -1.26 1.50 15.76
N ALA A 265 -2.33 1.69 14.98
CA ALA A 265 -2.85 0.75 13.99
C ALA A 265 -1.82 0.20 13.00
N THR A 266 -0.98 1.05 12.41
CA THR A 266 0.01 0.61 11.42
C THR A 266 1.15 -0.18 12.07
N GLY A 267 1.67 0.28 13.22
CA GLY A 267 2.74 -0.42 13.93
C GLY A 267 2.27 -1.74 14.52
N TYR A 268 1.06 -1.77 15.10
CA TYR A 268 0.44 -3.00 15.59
C TYR A 268 0.14 -3.96 14.44
N GLY A 269 -0.40 -3.43 13.34
CA GLY A 269 -0.71 -4.20 12.15
C GLY A 269 0.52 -4.90 11.56
N LEU A 270 1.64 -4.18 11.45
CA LEU A 270 2.92 -4.73 11.01
C LEU A 270 3.33 -5.94 11.86
N VAL A 271 3.31 -5.79 13.18
CA VAL A 271 3.72 -6.86 14.10
C VAL A 271 2.76 -8.05 14.03
N TYR A 272 1.46 -7.82 13.87
CA TYR A 272 0.50 -8.90 13.63
C TYR A 272 0.79 -9.63 12.33
N PHE A 273 1.04 -8.92 11.23
CA PHE A 273 1.40 -9.55 9.95
C PHE A 273 2.68 -10.39 10.05
N VAL A 274 3.72 -9.87 10.71
CA VAL A 274 4.96 -10.61 11.01
C VAL A 274 4.69 -11.86 11.84
N THR A 275 3.78 -11.78 12.81
CA THR A 275 3.41 -12.93 13.64
C THR A 275 2.79 -14.04 12.80
N GLU A 276 1.97 -13.70 11.81
CA GLU A 276 1.37 -14.68 10.89
C GLU A 276 2.41 -15.25 9.91
N MET A 277 3.31 -14.43 9.37
CA MET A 277 4.44 -14.88 8.55
C MET A 277 5.34 -15.89 9.28
N LEU A 278 5.59 -15.68 10.58
CA LEU A 278 6.35 -16.61 11.41
C LEU A 278 5.55 -17.90 11.68
N ARG A 279 4.25 -17.79 11.98
CA ARG A 279 3.39 -18.95 12.23
C ARG A 279 3.31 -19.89 11.04
N ALA A 280 3.24 -19.36 9.81
CA ALA A 280 3.26 -20.15 8.58
C ALA A 280 4.56 -20.98 8.41
N ARG A 281 5.63 -20.62 9.13
CA ARG A 281 6.90 -21.33 9.18
C ARG A 281 7.09 -22.18 10.46
N GLY A 282 6.05 -22.30 11.28
CA GLY A 282 6.13 -22.99 12.57
C GLY A 282 6.96 -22.25 13.62
N GLU A 283 7.17 -20.94 13.47
CA GLU A 283 7.96 -20.10 14.37
C GLU A 283 7.08 -19.19 15.23
N GLU A 284 7.55 -18.82 16.42
CA GLU A 284 6.90 -17.83 17.30
C GLU A 284 7.67 -16.51 17.32
N ILE A 285 6.97 -15.39 17.54
CA ILE A 285 7.62 -14.07 17.64
C ILE A 285 8.37 -13.85 18.96
N LYS A 286 8.01 -14.60 20.01
CA LYS A 286 8.58 -14.47 21.34
C LYS A 286 10.09 -14.77 21.33
N GLY A 287 10.87 -13.86 21.93
CA GLY A 287 12.34 -13.96 22.00
C GLY A 287 13.07 -13.49 20.74
N LYS A 288 12.37 -13.27 19.61
CA LYS A 288 13.00 -12.81 18.38
C LYS A 288 13.47 -11.37 18.49
N ARG A 289 14.67 -11.12 17.97
CA ARG A 289 15.28 -9.79 17.94
C ARG A 289 14.90 -9.06 16.65
N ALA A 290 14.42 -7.83 16.77
CA ALA A 290 13.85 -7.06 15.67
C ALA A 290 14.56 -5.72 15.48
N MET A 291 15.16 -5.53 14.31
CA MET A 291 15.71 -4.25 13.89
C MET A 291 14.57 -3.39 13.32
N VAL A 292 14.26 -2.27 13.98
CA VAL A 292 13.20 -1.34 13.59
C VAL A 292 13.86 -0.03 13.17
N SER A 293 13.53 0.48 11.99
CA SER A 293 13.94 1.83 11.58
C SER A 293 12.88 2.88 11.88
N GLY A 294 13.30 4.13 11.87
CA GLY A 294 12.46 5.26 12.17
C GLY A 294 12.17 5.36 13.67
N SER A 295 11.56 6.48 14.02
CA SER A 295 11.15 6.84 15.38
C SER A 295 9.81 7.57 15.36
N GLY A 296 9.13 7.55 14.21
CA GLY A 296 7.79 8.08 14.07
C GLY A 296 6.73 7.14 14.65
N ASN A 297 5.48 7.50 14.43
CA ASN A 297 4.31 6.79 14.93
C ASN A 297 4.35 5.27 14.63
N VAL A 298 4.68 4.87 13.39
CA VAL A 298 4.76 3.44 13.02
C VAL A 298 5.81 2.70 13.84
N SER A 299 7.04 3.22 13.91
CA SER A 299 8.15 2.61 14.64
C SER A 299 7.89 2.52 16.14
N GLN A 300 7.36 3.60 16.75
CA GLN A 300 7.05 3.64 18.18
C GLN A 300 6.08 2.52 18.59
N TYR A 301 4.98 2.38 17.84
CA TYR A 301 3.96 1.39 18.14
C TYR A 301 4.32 -0.02 17.65
N CYS A 302 5.19 -0.14 16.64
CA CYS A 302 5.84 -1.40 16.29
C CYS A 302 6.68 -1.92 17.47
N CYS A 303 7.60 -1.11 18.01
CA CYS A 303 8.40 -1.46 19.19
C CYS A 303 7.50 -1.82 20.38
N GLN A 304 6.45 -1.03 20.64
CA GLN A 304 5.50 -1.32 21.72
C GLN A 304 4.85 -2.70 21.56
N LYS A 305 4.33 -3.04 20.37
CA LYS A 305 3.66 -4.32 20.15
C LYS A 305 4.63 -5.50 20.15
N LEU A 306 5.84 -5.33 19.61
CA LEU A 306 6.91 -6.33 19.71
C LEU A 306 7.18 -6.70 21.17
N MET A 307 7.36 -5.70 22.04
CA MET A 307 7.59 -5.92 23.47
C MET A 307 6.40 -6.61 24.15
N GLN A 308 5.16 -6.23 23.81
CA GLN A 308 3.94 -6.87 24.33
C GLN A 308 3.85 -8.36 23.96
N LEU A 309 4.40 -8.76 22.80
CA LEU A 309 4.43 -10.16 22.35
C LEU A 309 5.73 -10.88 22.74
N GLY A 310 6.59 -10.26 23.54
CA GLY A 310 7.84 -10.84 24.03
C GLY A 310 8.97 -10.86 23.01
N ALA A 311 8.86 -10.13 21.90
CA ALA A 311 9.96 -9.87 20.98
C ALA A 311 10.83 -8.70 21.51
N ILE A 312 12.04 -8.59 20.98
CA ILE A 312 13.07 -7.69 21.49
C ILE A 312 13.44 -6.67 20.39
N PRO A 313 12.89 -5.45 20.40
CA PRO A 313 13.34 -4.40 19.50
C PRO A 313 14.79 -4.02 19.82
N VAL A 314 15.65 -3.88 18.81
CA VAL A 314 17.09 -3.62 19.01
C VAL A 314 17.56 -2.30 18.40
N SER A 315 16.68 -1.55 17.73
CA SER A 315 17.04 -0.26 17.15
C SER A 315 15.84 0.67 16.98
N VAL A 316 16.12 1.97 16.85
CA VAL A 316 15.27 3.00 16.21
C VAL A 316 16.18 3.98 15.45
N SER A 317 15.63 4.77 14.53
CA SER A 317 16.40 5.80 13.82
C SER A 317 15.63 7.08 13.54
N ASP A 318 16.33 8.13 13.14
CA ASP A 318 15.76 9.29 12.47
C ASP A 318 16.66 9.75 11.33
N SER A 319 16.40 10.92 10.76
CA SER A 319 17.16 11.44 9.61
C SER A 319 18.64 11.71 9.92
N HIS A 320 19.04 11.78 11.20
CA HIS A 320 20.39 12.14 11.60
C HIS A 320 21.21 10.94 12.09
N GLY A 321 20.56 9.84 12.48
CA GLY A 321 21.27 8.66 12.95
C GLY A 321 20.38 7.60 13.56
N ALA A 322 21.03 6.72 14.33
CA ALA A 322 20.44 5.52 14.88
C ALA A 322 20.69 5.41 16.38
N ILE A 323 19.76 4.79 17.10
CA ILE A 323 20.00 4.28 18.45
C ILE A 323 19.94 2.76 18.39
N LEU A 324 20.99 2.10 18.87
CA LEU A 324 21.06 0.66 19.02
C LEU A 324 20.91 0.26 20.49
N PHE A 325 20.20 -0.85 20.75
CA PHE A 325 20.02 -1.43 22.07
C PHE A 325 20.59 -2.85 22.06
N LYS A 326 21.85 -3.03 22.47
CA LYS A 326 22.56 -4.32 22.41
C LYS A 326 21.82 -5.41 23.17
N ASP A 327 21.28 -5.09 24.34
CA ASP A 327 20.52 -6.03 25.18
C ASP A 327 19.00 -5.98 24.91
N GLY A 328 18.55 -5.11 23.99
CA GLY A 328 17.15 -4.87 23.67
C GLY A 328 16.58 -3.59 24.29
N MET A 329 15.60 -3.01 23.61
CA MET A 329 14.90 -1.81 24.05
C MET A 329 14.03 -2.11 25.28
N THR A 330 14.18 -1.32 26.34
CA THR A 330 13.30 -1.36 27.52
C THR A 330 12.11 -0.41 27.39
N LYS A 331 11.17 -0.47 28.34
CA LYS A 331 10.03 0.44 28.37
C LYS A 331 10.47 1.89 28.59
N GLU A 332 11.46 2.15 29.45
CA GLU A 332 11.99 3.50 29.64
C GLU A 332 12.64 4.05 28.35
N HIS A 333 13.34 3.19 27.60
CA HIS A 333 13.89 3.58 26.30
C HIS A 333 12.81 4.00 25.31
N LEU A 334 11.74 3.21 25.21
CA LEU A 334 10.61 3.53 24.33
C LEU A 334 9.93 4.84 24.76
N ASP A 335 9.72 5.04 26.06
CA ASP A 335 9.09 6.25 26.59
C ASP A 335 9.96 7.50 26.34
N ALA A 336 11.28 7.38 26.45
CA ALA A 336 12.21 8.43 26.08
C ALA A 336 12.12 8.79 24.59
N VAL A 337 12.10 7.78 23.70
CA VAL A 337 11.93 7.99 22.24
C VAL A 337 10.61 8.68 21.94
N MET A 338 9.50 8.23 22.55
CA MET A 338 8.18 8.85 22.39
C MET A 338 8.18 10.30 22.89
N HIS A 339 8.82 10.59 24.03
CA HIS A 339 8.92 11.96 24.55
C HIS A 339 9.71 12.86 23.60
N ILE A 340 10.88 12.41 23.14
CA ILE A 340 11.74 13.16 22.21
C ILE A 340 10.97 13.53 20.93
N LYS A 341 10.20 12.60 20.38
CA LYS A 341 9.50 12.80 19.10
C LYS A 341 8.15 13.49 19.23
N ASN A 342 7.38 13.20 20.26
CA ASN A 342 5.99 13.67 20.35
C ASN A 342 5.85 14.93 21.21
N VAL A 343 6.70 15.11 22.23
CA VAL A 343 6.67 16.25 23.16
C VAL A 343 7.75 17.28 22.82
N ALA A 344 9.02 16.89 22.90
CA ALA A 344 10.15 17.78 22.63
C ALA A 344 10.29 18.11 21.13
N ARG A 345 9.76 17.25 20.26
CA ARG A 345 9.79 17.37 18.78
C ARG A 345 11.19 17.63 18.23
N THR A 346 12.16 16.85 18.72
CA THR A 346 13.58 17.00 18.37
C THR A 346 14.21 15.69 17.87
N GLU A 347 15.51 15.72 17.64
CA GLU A 347 16.32 14.63 17.09
C GLU A 347 16.69 13.61 18.18
N LEU A 348 16.87 12.35 17.78
CA LEU A 348 17.24 11.26 18.69
C LEU A 348 18.60 11.49 19.37
N LYS A 349 19.52 12.23 18.75
CA LYS A 349 20.83 12.59 19.31
C LYS A 349 20.72 13.32 20.66
N LYS A 350 19.58 13.97 20.94
CA LYS A 350 19.29 14.67 22.20
C LYS A 350 18.94 13.74 23.37
N ILE A 351 18.87 12.42 23.16
CA ILE A 351 18.51 11.46 24.21
C ILE A 351 19.44 11.53 25.44
N ALA A 352 20.74 11.73 25.24
CA ALA A 352 21.70 11.84 26.35
C ALA A 352 21.53 13.13 27.17
N GLU A 353 21.08 14.21 26.53
CA GLU A 353 20.81 15.51 27.17
C GLU A 353 19.48 15.49 27.94
N LEU A 354 18.43 14.97 27.31
CA LEU A 354 17.08 14.94 27.87
C LEU A 354 16.88 13.82 28.91
N PHE A 355 17.61 12.71 28.78
CA PHE A 355 17.53 11.52 29.62
C PHE A 355 18.91 11.03 30.07
N PRO A 356 19.68 11.82 30.85
CA PRO A 356 21.07 11.49 31.22
C PRO A 356 21.21 10.22 32.08
N HIS A 357 20.12 9.82 32.76
CA HIS A 357 20.04 8.62 33.59
C HIS A 357 19.84 7.34 32.77
N LEU A 358 19.35 7.44 31.53
CA LEU A 358 19.09 6.29 30.65
C LEU A 358 20.42 5.69 30.18
N LYS A 359 20.56 4.36 30.26
CA LYS A 359 21.76 3.58 29.90
C LYS A 359 21.36 2.35 29.07
N GLY A 360 22.32 1.69 28.42
CA GLY A 360 22.06 0.48 27.63
C GLY A 360 21.72 0.74 26.16
N TYR A 361 22.05 1.94 25.68
CA TYR A 361 21.92 2.31 24.27
C TYR A 361 23.22 2.91 23.73
N GLU A 362 23.38 2.86 22.41
CA GLU A 362 24.46 3.47 21.66
C GLU A 362 23.87 4.32 20.53
N TYR A 363 24.19 5.62 20.48
CA TYR A 363 23.80 6.47 19.37
C TYR A 363 24.90 6.47 18.29
N ILE A 364 24.51 6.23 17.04
CA ILE A 364 25.39 6.21 15.87
C ILE A 364 24.99 7.35 14.95
N ASP A 365 25.91 8.28 14.73
CA ASP A 365 25.67 9.48 13.93
C ASP A 365 25.80 9.19 12.42
N GLY A 366 24.86 9.71 11.63
CA GLY A 366 24.90 9.70 10.16
C GLY A 366 24.80 8.35 9.47
N LYS A 367 24.66 7.24 10.21
CA LYS A 367 24.68 5.88 9.66
C LYS A 367 23.28 5.28 9.55
N SER A 368 22.99 4.64 8.42
CA SER A 368 21.81 3.76 8.26
C SER A 368 21.88 2.60 9.26
N ILE A 369 20.76 2.28 9.91
CA ILE A 369 20.70 1.12 10.81
C ILE A 369 20.96 -0.19 10.08
N TRP A 370 20.63 -0.25 8.79
CA TRP A 370 20.77 -1.44 7.95
C TRP A 370 22.25 -1.75 7.66
N ALA A 371 23.14 -0.78 7.88
CA ALA A 371 24.59 -0.93 7.81
C ALA A 371 25.23 -1.20 9.19
N CYS A 372 24.44 -1.32 10.26
CA CYS A 372 24.93 -1.56 11.61
C CYS A 372 24.98 -3.05 11.94
N GLU A 373 25.99 -3.46 12.69
CA GLU A 373 26.16 -4.85 13.12
C GLU A 373 25.42 -5.07 14.45
N ILE A 374 24.22 -5.66 14.37
CA ILE A 374 23.43 -6.00 15.55
C ILE A 374 22.64 -7.29 15.28
N PRO A 375 22.85 -8.36 16.05
CA PRO A 375 22.16 -9.63 15.84
C PRO A 375 20.64 -9.46 15.91
N CYS A 376 19.95 -9.87 14.84
CA CYS A 376 18.49 -9.81 14.73
C CYS A 376 17.97 -10.77 13.67
N GLU A 377 16.74 -11.23 13.85
CA GLU A 377 16.05 -12.14 12.91
C GLU A 377 15.05 -11.41 12.03
N LEU A 378 14.52 -10.29 12.52
CA LEU A 378 13.45 -9.51 11.88
C LEU A 378 13.96 -8.13 11.48
N GLY A 379 13.78 -7.75 10.21
CA GLY A 379 14.02 -6.41 9.69
C GLY A 379 12.70 -5.68 9.41
N LEU A 380 12.42 -4.60 10.14
CA LEU A 380 11.14 -3.90 10.10
C LEU A 380 11.32 -2.42 9.70
N PRO A 381 11.47 -2.12 8.40
CA PRO A 381 11.62 -0.75 7.94
C PRO A 381 10.35 0.08 8.09
N CYS A 382 10.44 1.14 8.90
CA CYS A 382 9.33 2.01 9.27
C CYS A 382 9.66 3.50 9.14
N ALA A 383 10.72 3.89 8.43
CA ALA A 383 11.16 5.29 8.33
C ALA A 383 10.62 6.01 7.09
N THR A 384 11.07 5.61 5.90
CA THR A 384 10.79 6.31 4.64
C THR A 384 10.84 5.36 3.45
N GLN A 385 10.40 5.83 2.29
CA GLN A 385 10.63 5.16 1.01
C GLN A 385 12.14 5.08 0.72
N ASN A 386 12.59 3.98 0.11
CA ASN A 386 13.98 3.72 -0.28
C ASN A 386 14.99 3.96 0.86
N GLU A 387 14.80 3.31 2.00
CA GLU A 387 15.75 3.30 3.11
C GLU A 387 16.66 2.05 3.13
N ILE A 388 16.27 0.97 2.44
CA ILE A 388 17.10 -0.22 2.27
C ILE A 388 17.51 -0.35 0.80
N PHE A 389 18.83 -0.39 0.59
CA PHE A 389 19.48 -0.54 -0.70
C PHE A 389 20.23 -1.89 -0.78
N PRO A 390 20.62 -2.34 -1.99
CA PRO A 390 21.31 -3.61 -2.20
C PRO A 390 22.54 -3.85 -1.32
N GLU A 391 23.33 -2.81 -1.07
CA GLU A 391 24.54 -2.86 -0.24
C GLU A 391 24.29 -3.19 1.23
N HIS A 392 23.05 -3.01 1.73
CA HIS A 392 22.70 -3.36 3.10
C HIS A 392 22.43 -4.86 3.29
N VAL A 393 22.00 -5.57 2.25
CA VAL A 393 21.55 -6.96 2.35
C VAL A 393 22.64 -7.90 2.93
N PRO A 394 23.93 -7.80 2.52
CA PRO A 394 24.97 -8.64 3.11
C PRO A 394 25.14 -8.44 4.63
N VAL A 395 25.00 -7.21 5.13
CA VAL A 395 25.06 -6.90 6.56
C VAL A 395 23.83 -7.46 7.28
N MET A 396 22.65 -7.34 6.69
CA MET A 396 21.41 -7.91 7.22
C MET A 396 21.49 -9.44 7.34
N VAL A 397 21.98 -10.12 6.30
CA VAL A 397 22.19 -11.58 6.31
C VAL A 397 23.22 -11.97 7.39
N LYS A 398 24.34 -11.24 7.48
CA LYS A 398 25.36 -11.44 8.53
C LYS A 398 24.78 -11.29 9.95
N ASN A 399 23.85 -10.34 10.14
CA ASN A 399 23.15 -10.13 11.40
C ASN A 399 22.14 -11.24 11.75
N GLY A 400 21.82 -12.12 10.79
CA GLY A 400 20.87 -13.23 10.96
C GLY A 400 19.45 -12.92 10.52
N VAL A 401 19.22 -11.84 9.74
CA VAL A 401 17.88 -11.46 9.28
C VAL A 401 17.32 -12.55 8.37
N LYS A 402 16.17 -13.10 8.74
CA LYS A 402 15.44 -14.15 8.00
C LYS A 402 14.09 -13.68 7.48
N LEU A 403 13.58 -12.57 8.01
CA LEU A 403 12.29 -12.01 7.66
C LEU A 403 12.38 -10.49 7.58
N VAL A 404 11.83 -9.93 6.51
CA VAL A 404 11.65 -8.48 6.36
C VAL A 404 10.17 -8.19 6.12
N ALA A 405 9.60 -7.24 6.86
CA ALA A 405 8.24 -6.79 6.65
C ALA A 405 8.15 -5.27 6.77
N GLU A 406 7.50 -4.63 5.79
CA GLU A 406 7.56 -3.18 5.65
C GLU A 406 6.47 -2.46 6.43
N GLY A 407 6.87 -1.56 7.34
CA GLY A 407 5.98 -0.60 8.00
C GLY A 407 5.83 0.72 7.25
N ALA A 408 6.89 1.15 6.56
CA ALA A 408 6.87 2.29 5.64
C ALA A 408 6.28 1.90 4.27
N ASN A 409 6.03 2.89 3.41
CA ASN A 409 5.61 2.63 2.03
C ASN A 409 6.85 2.53 1.14
N MET A 410 7.09 1.35 0.54
CA MET A 410 8.22 1.05 -0.35
C MET A 410 9.61 1.39 0.23
N PRO A 411 9.95 0.96 1.46
CA PRO A 411 11.27 1.19 2.03
C PRO A 411 12.41 0.46 1.32
N SER A 412 12.15 -0.69 0.68
CA SER A 412 13.17 -1.45 -0.06
C SER A 412 13.05 -1.18 -1.56
N THR A 413 14.18 -1.01 -2.24
CA THR A 413 14.19 -0.89 -3.71
C THR A 413 13.85 -2.24 -4.37
N ASN A 414 13.45 -2.24 -5.65
CA ASN A 414 13.15 -3.49 -6.37
C ASN A 414 14.38 -4.43 -6.42
N GLU A 415 15.57 -3.87 -6.65
CA GLU A 415 16.84 -4.60 -6.64
C GLU A 415 17.12 -5.22 -5.26
N THR A 416 16.73 -4.51 -4.20
CA THR A 416 16.85 -4.99 -2.81
C THR A 416 15.91 -6.16 -2.54
N ILE A 417 14.67 -6.09 -3.04
CA ILE A 417 13.67 -7.16 -2.90
C ILE A 417 14.12 -8.42 -3.65
N GLU A 418 14.70 -8.28 -4.85
CA GLU A 418 15.29 -9.41 -5.57
C GLU A 418 16.42 -10.08 -4.79
N LEU A 419 17.26 -9.31 -4.11
CA LEU A 419 18.29 -9.85 -3.23
C LEU A 419 17.71 -10.56 -2.02
N TYR A 420 16.63 -10.05 -1.41
CA TYR A 420 15.93 -10.79 -0.36
C TYR A 420 15.52 -12.19 -0.83
N MET A 421 15.00 -12.32 -2.05
CA MET A 421 14.60 -13.61 -2.59
C MET A 421 15.81 -14.53 -2.81
N LYS A 422 16.92 -14.01 -3.33
CA LYS A 422 18.17 -14.77 -3.55
C LYS A 422 18.77 -15.28 -2.23
N GLU A 423 18.68 -14.47 -1.17
CA GLU A 423 19.19 -14.79 0.17
C GLU A 423 18.17 -15.55 1.04
N ASN A 424 17.03 -15.98 0.47
CA ASN A 424 15.95 -16.68 1.18
C ASN A 424 15.38 -15.90 2.39
N ILE A 425 15.41 -14.57 2.32
CA ILE A 425 14.75 -13.70 3.29
C ILE A 425 13.26 -13.66 2.98
N TYR A 426 12.42 -14.03 3.95
CA TYR A 426 10.98 -14.02 3.77
C TYR A 426 10.44 -12.60 3.83
N TYR A 427 9.82 -12.13 2.76
CA TYR A 427 9.49 -10.72 2.56
C TYR A 427 7.97 -10.46 2.57
N GLY A 428 7.54 -9.56 3.45
CA GLY A 428 6.18 -9.06 3.57
C GLY A 428 6.06 -7.63 3.05
N PRO A 429 5.37 -7.39 1.91
CA PRO A 429 5.34 -6.06 1.28
C PRO A 429 4.47 -5.09 2.08
N GLY A 430 4.79 -3.80 2.01
CA GLY A 430 4.10 -2.76 2.78
C GLY A 430 2.60 -2.71 2.50
N LYS A 431 2.16 -2.95 1.27
CA LYS A 431 0.73 -3.00 0.90
C LYS A 431 -0.08 -4.01 1.72
N ALA A 432 0.55 -5.06 2.24
CA ALA A 432 -0.07 -6.01 3.16
C ALA A 432 0.33 -5.70 4.61
N ALA A 433 1.63 -5.66 4.91
CA ALA A 433 2.15 -5.57 6.28
C ALA A 433 1.74 -4.28 7.01
N ASN A 434 1.73 -3.12 6.32
CA ASN A 434 1.36 -1.83 6.91
C ASN A 434 -0.13 -1.47 6.72
N ALA A 435 -0.96 -2.41 6.26
CA ALA A 435 -2.38 -2.18 6.00
C ALA A 435 -3.21 -1.90 7.28
N GLY A 436 -2.66 -2.15 8.48
CA GLY A 436 -3.37 -1.92 9.74
C GLY A 436 -3.95 -0.51 9.89
N GLY A 437 -3.23 0.53 9.43
CA GLY A 437 -3.72 1.91 9.46
C GLY A 437 -4.98 2.14 8.61
N VAL A 438 -5.10 1.48 7.46
CA VAL A 438 -6.30 1.57 6.63
C VAL A 438 -7.40 0.62 7.13
N SER A 439 -7.05 -0.52 7.72
CA SER A 439 -7.98 -1.41 8.42
C SER A 439 -8.72 -0.66 9.54
N VAL A 440 -8.00 0.02 10.44
CA VAL A 440 -8.64 0.82 11.50
C VAL A 440 -9.41 2.03 10.94
N SER A 441 -9.01 2.57 9.78
CA SER A 441 -9.83 3.58 9.09
C SER A 441 -11.19 3.01 8.64
N GLY A 442 -11.23 1.79 8.11
CA GLY A 442 -12.51 1.12 7.79
C GLY A 442 -13.32 0.75 9.03
N LEU A 443 -12.67 0.41 10.15
CA LEU A 443 -13.34 0.24 11.44
C LEU A 443 -13.90 1.56 11.99
N GLU A 444 -13.21 2.69 11.79
CA GLU A 444 -13.72 4.03 12.12
C GLU A 444 -14.98 4.35 11.31
N MET A 445 -15.00 4.04 10.00
CA MET A 445 -16.18 4.17 9.15
C MET A 445 -17.34 3.31 9.66
N THR A 446 -17.06 2.07 10.06
CA THR A 446 -18.06 1.16 10.63
C THR A 446 -18.66 1.74 11.91
N GLN A 447 -17.83 2.16 12.87
CA GLN A 447 -18.24 2.78 14.12
C GLN A 447 -19.09 4.05 13.89
N ASN A 448 -18.70 4.88 12.92
CA ASN A 448 -19.45 6.08 12.55
C ASN A 448 -20.81 5.75 11.93
N SER A 449 -20.88 4.71 11.08
CA SER A 449 -22.12 4.29 10.42
C SER A 449 -23.13 3.74 11.43
N VAL A 450 -22.67 2.97 12.41
CA VAL A 450 -23.53 2.42 13.49
C VAL A 450 -23.70 3.37 14.68
N ARG A 451 -23.00 4.51 14.68
CA ARG A 451 -23.00 5.53 15.75
C ARG A 451 -22.62 4.99 17.13
N LEU A 452 -21.74 3.99 17.17
CA LEU A 452 -21.22 3.39 18.41
C LEU A 452 -19.70 3.37 18.38
N ALA A 453 -19.08 3.96 19.40
CA ALA A 453 -17.65 3.83 19.64
C ALA A 453 -17.34 2.46 20.25
N TRP A 454 -16.21 1.88 19.88
CA TRP A 454 -15.71 0.63 20.47
C TRP A 454 -14.55 0.91 21.41
N SER A 455 -14.34 0.01 22.38
CA SER A 455 -13.17 0.06 23.26
C SER A 455 -11.89 -0.28 22.49
N SER A 456 -10.74 0.11 23.04
CA SER A 456 -9.42 -0.20 22.45
C SER A 456 -9.23 -1.70 22.23
N GLU A 457 -9.68 -2.54 23.16
CA GLU A 457 -9.55 -4.00 23.09
C GLU A 457 -10.36 -4.57 21.92
N LYS A 458 -11.57 -4.05 21.70
CA LYS A 458 -12.41 -4.49 20.58
C LYS A 458 -11.84 -4.07 19.24
N VAL A 459 -11.31 -2.84 19.13
CA VAL A 459 -10.66 -2.38 17.90
C VAL A 459 -9.37 -3.15 17.63
N ASP A 460 -8.52 -3.37 18.64
CA ASP A 460 -7.27 -4.13 18.50
C ASP A 460 -7.52 -5.59 18.12
N LYS A 461 -8.53 -6.23 18.73
CA LYS A 461 -8.95 -7.59 18.34
C LYS A 461 -9.37 -7.65 16.87
N LYS A 462 -10.19 -6.69 16.41
CA LYS A 462 -10.64 -6.62 15.02
C LYS A 462 -9.48 -6.32 14.06
N LEU A 463 -8.54 -5.46 14.45
CA LEU A 463 -7.32 -5.21 13.69
C LEU A 463 -6.51 -6.50 13.52
N LYS A 464 -6.30 -7.27 14.60
CA LYS A 464 -5.59 -8.55 14.55
C LYS A 464 -6.28 -9.55 13.61
N GLU A 465 -7.61 -9.68 13.69
CA GLU A 465 -8.41 -10.53 12.79
C GLU A 465 -8.23 -10.12 11.32
N ILE A 466 -8.25 -8.81 11.02
CA ILE A 466 -8.05 -8.32 9.66
C ILE A 466 -6.62 -8.59 9.16
N MET A 467 -5.59 -8.38 9.99
CA MET A 467 -4.21 -8.65 9.57
C MET A 467 -3.96 -10.13 9.31
N HIS A 468 -4.60 -11.02 10.07
CA HIS A 468 -4.60 -12.45 9.78
C HIS A 468 -5.27 -12.75 8.43
N ALA A 469 -6.45 -12.18 8.16
CA ALA A 469 -7.12 -12.37 6.87
C ALA A 469 -6.31 -11.82 5.68
N ILE A 470 -5.60 -10.70 5.85
CA ILE A 470 -4.68 -10.17 4.83
C ILE A 470 -3.55 -11.16 4.56
N PHE A 471 -2.95 -11.72 5.61
CA PHE A 471 -1.88 -12.70 5.47
C PHE A 471 -2.38 -13.97 4.78
N GLU A 472 -3.48 -14.56 5.24
CA GLU A 472 -4.07 -15.76 4.63
C GLU A 472 -4.37 -15.55 3.15
N ALA A 473 -5.02 -14.44 2.78
CA ALA A 473 -5.31 -14.16 1.38
C ALA A 473 -4.04 -14.06 0.51
N ALA A 474 -2.98 -13.41 1.01
CA ALA A 474 -1.71 -13.33 0.32
C ALA A 474 -0.99 -14.68 0.24
N HIS A 475 -1.06 -15.48 1.31
CA HIS A 475 -0.43 -16.79 1.41
C HIS A 475 -1.12 -17.83 0.53
N GLU A 476 -2.45 -17.92 0.57
CA GLU A 476 -3.24 -18.78 -0.31
C GLU A 476 -3.01 -18.44 -1.79
N ALA A 477 -2.97 -17.15 -2.14
CA ALA A 477 -2.64 -16.74 -3.50
C ALA A 477 -1.19 -17.09 -3.87
N SER A 478 -0.25 -16.92 -2.95
CA SER A 478 1.15 -17.32 -3.15
C SER A 478 1.26 -18.81 -3.48
N GLU A 479 0.58 -19.67 -2.72
CA GLU A 479 0.54 -21.12 -2.98
C GLU A 479 -0.21 -21.47 -4.26
N GLN A 480 -1.41 -20.91 -4.46
CA GLN A 480 -2.26 -21.18 -5.62
C GLN A 480 -1.55 -20.85 -6.94
N TYR A 481 -0.78 -19.75 -6.98
CA TYR A 481 -0.11 -19.28 -8.18
C TYR A 481 1.37 -19.69 -8.27
N GLY A 482 1.95 -20.28 -7.22
CA GLY A 482 3.35 -20.69 -7.19
C GLY A 482 4.30 -19.50 -7.23
N VAL A 483 3.97 -18.43 -6.52
CA VAL A 483 4.71 -17.16 -6.49
C VAL A 483 5.10 -16.80 -5.05
N PRO A 484 6.10 -15.94 -4.82
CA PRO A 484 6.44 -15.48 -3.48
C PRO A 484 5.29 -14.71 -2.79
N LEU A 485 5.29 -14.65 -1.45
CA LEU A 485 4.24 -14.00 -0.65
C LEU A 485 3.91 -12.58 -1.12
N TYR A 486 4.94 -11.78 -1.46
CA TYR A 486 4.71 -10.39 -1.88
C TYR A 486 3.93 -10.29 -3.19
N GLN A 487 4.16 -11.22 -4.12
CA GLN A 487 3.40 -11.31 -5.35
C GLN A 487 2.00 -11.85 -5.07
N GLY A 488 1.87 -12.85 -4.17
CA GLY A 488 0.59 -13.34 -3.67
C GLY A 488 -0.32 -12.22 -3.15
N ALA A 489 0.23 -11.25 -2.42
CA ALA A 489 -0.53 -10.07 -1.96
C ALA A 489 -1.08 -9.22 -3.13
N ASN A 490 -0.31 -9.01 -4.20
CA ASN A 490 -0.81 -8.32 -5.40
C ASN A 490 -1.94 -9.11 -6.07
N LEU A 491 -1.76 -10.43 -6.22
CA LEU A 491 -2.74 -11.31 -6.85
C LEU A 491 -4.07 -11.33 -6.07
N ALA A 492 -4.00 -11.48 -4.74
CA ALA A 492 -5.16 -11.48 -3.86
C ALA A 492 -5.90 -10.12 -3.89
N GLY A 493 -5.16 -9.02 -3.79
CA GLY A 493 -5.72 -7.67 -3.87
C GLY A 493 -6.41 -7.41 -5.21
N PHE A 494 -5.80 -7.83 -6.32
CA PHE A 494 -6.35 -7.71 -7.66
C PHE A 494 -7.61 -8.56 -7.85
N LYS A 495 -7.56 -9.85 -7.50
CA LYS A 495 -8.63 -10.81 -7.80
C LYS A 495 -10.00 -10.34 -7.28
N ARG A 496 -10.04 -9.84 -6.04
CA ARG A 496 -11.29 -9.36 -5.43
C ARG A 496 -11.87 -8.15 -6.18
N VAL A 497 -11.04 -7.21 -6.61
CA VAL A 497 -11.46 -6.03 -7.39
C VAL A 497 -11.90 -6.47 -8.79
N ALA A 498 -11.13 -7.35 -9.43
CA ALA A 498 -11.42 -7.86 -10.76
C ALA A 498 -12.75 -8.61 -10.83
N GLU A 499 -13.05 -9.47 -9.85
CA GLU A 499 -14.33 -10.18 -9.78
C GLU A 499 -15.51 -9.22 -9.60
N ALA A 500 -15.36 -8.18 -8.77
CA ALA A 500 -16.39 -7.15 -8.62
C ALA A 500 -16.61 -6.36 -9.92
N MET A 501 -15.53 -5.93 -10.59
CA MET A 501 -15.61 -5.24 -11.89
C MET A 501 -16.27 -6.12 -12.96
N LEU A 502 -15.96 -7.42 -13.01
CA LEU A 502 -16.63 -8.34 -13.94
C LEU A 502 -18.12 -8.46 -13.68
N ALA A 503 -18.53 -8.49 -12.40
CA ALA A 503 -19.93 -8.61 -12.02
C ALA A 503 -20.75 -7.38 -12.42
N TYR A 504 -20.16 -6.18 -12.39
CA TYR A 504 -20.85 -4.94 -12.76
C TYR A 504 -20.90 -4.70 -14.27
N GLY A 505 -20.01 -5.34 -15.05
CA GLY A 505 -19.93 -5.14 -16.49
C GLY A 505 -19.19 -3.85 -16.84
N CYS A 506 -19.70 -3.10 -17.82
CA CYS A 506 -19.09 -1.86 -18.27
C CYS A 506 -19.75 -0.66 -17.57
N CYS A 507 -19.09 -0.16 -16.52
CA CYS A 507 -19.53 0.98 -15.72
C CYS A 507 -18.38 1.94 -15.41
#